data_AF-A0A2E2QPL6-F1
#
_entry.id   AF-A0A2E2QPL6-F1
#
_cell.length_a   1.000
_cell.length_b   1.000
_cell.length_c   1.000
_cell.angle_alpha   90.00
_cell.angle_beta   90.00
_cell.angle_gamma   90.00
#
_symmetry.space_group_name_H-M   'P 1'
#
loop_
_entity.id
_entity.type
_entity.pdbx_description
1 polymer ?
#
loop_
_entity_poly.entity_id
_entity_poly.type
_entity_poly.pdbx_seq_one_letter_code
_entity_poly.pdbx_strand_id
1 'polypeptide(L)'
;MPTGKINGQLNRRTFLRGALLSAVIVSGLPIFSGTAWADQLDDLRASGAVGEAFDGFARARDSSAKAFVDNLNEQRRTIYVKRAKDQNVSVDQVGRVYAAQILSKAPKGTWILGENGNWTQK
;
A
#
# COMPACT_ATOMS: atom_id res chain seq x y z
N MET A 1 44.45 35.39 -34.41
CA MET A 1 44.00 34.52 -35.52
C MET A 1 44.24 33.07 -35.11
N PRO A 2 43.34 32.09 -35.34
CA PRO A 2 41.88 32.10 -35.22
C PRO A 2 41.32 30.95 -34.31
N THR A 3 40.14 31.23 -33.74
CA THR A 3 38.95 30.38 -33.50
C THR A 3 39.05 28.89 -33.12
N GLY A 4 38.38 28.56 -32.00
CA GLY A 4 37.76 27.25 -31.79
C GLY A 4 36.50 27.39 -30.92
N LYS A 5 35.34 27.60 -31.54
CA LYS A 5 34.02 27.41 -30.90
C LYS A 5 33.71 25.91 -30.87
N ILE A 6 33.27 25.39 -29.73
CA ILE A 6 32.40 24.21 -29.70
C ILE A 6 31.19 24.53 -28.82
N ASN A 7 30.10 24.82 -29.53
CA ASN A 7 28.75 24.85 -29.00
C ASN A 7 28.31 23.41 -28.70
N GLY A 8 27.81 23.18 -27.48
CA GLY A 8 27.08 21.97 -27.12
C GLY A 8 25.89 22.35 -26.24
N GLN A 9 24.87 22.97 -26.83
CA GLN A 9 23.56 23.02 -26.21
C GLN A 9 22.99 21.60 -26.15
N LEU A 10 22.59 21.14 -24.97
CA LEU A 10 21.44 20.25 -24.83
C LEU A 10 20.71 20.59 -23.53
N ASN A 11 19.75 21.48 -23.72
CA ASN A 11 18.69 21.77 -22.78
C ASN A 11 17.77 20.54 -22.60
N ARG A 12 17.17 20.48 -21.41
CA ARG A 12 15.92 19.79 -21.04
C ARG A 12 16.02 18.30 -20.75
N ARG A 13 15.89 18.00 -19.45
CA ARG A 13 14.75 17.24 -18.92
C ARG A 13 14.59 17.55 -17.44
N THR A 14 13.74 18.53 -17.19
CA THR A 14 13.08 18.80 -15.91
C THR A 14 12.40 17.52 -15.43
N PHE A 15 13.03 16.77 -14.54
CA PHE A 15 12.35 15.75 -13.74
C PHE A 15 11.76 16.40 -12.49
N LEU A 16 10.81 17.31 -12.71
CA LEU A 16 9.86 17.76 -11.70
C LEU A 16 8.47 17.43 -12.25
N ARG A 17 8.06 16.18 -12.09
CA ARG A 17 6.68 15.78 -12.33
C ARG A 17 6.16 14.97 -11.14
N GLY A 18 5.53 15.72 -10.23
CA GLY A 18 4.34 15.29 -9.53
C GLY A 18 4.54 14.32 -8.37
N ALA A 19 4.85 14.86 -7.20
CA ALA A 19 4.27 14.34 -5.97
C ALA A 19 3.95 15.55 -5.10
N LEU A 20 2.74 16.10 -5.26
CA LEU A 20 2.13 16.87 -4.18
C LEU A 20 1.99 15.90 -3.02
N LEU A 21 2.94 15.96 -2.08
CA LEU A 21 2.89 15.26 -0.80
C LEU A 21 1.78 15.90 0.03
N SER A 22 0.52 15.62 -0.32
CA SER A 22 -0.57 15.80 0.61
C SER A 22 -0.29 14.83 1.75
N ALA A 23 0.14 15.35 2.90
CA ALA A 23 0.36 14.58 4.11
C ALA A 23 -1.00 13.98 4.54
N VAL A 24 -1.28 12.76 4.09
CA VAL A 24 -2.41 11.96 4.54
C VAL A 24 -2.15 11.64 5.99
N ILE A 25 -2.71 12.44 6.90
CA ILE A 25 -2.62 12.19 8.33
C ILE A 25 -3.53 10.99 8.61
N VAL A 26 -2.95 9.82 8.77
CA VAL A 26 -3.64 8.66 9.31
C VAL A 26 -3.63 8.77 10.83
N SER A 27 -4.58 9.53 11.36
CA SER A 27 -4.93 9.51 12.78
C SER A 27 -5.18 8.05 13.18
N GLY A 28 -4.63 7.60 14.31
CA GLY A 28 -4.54 6.18 14.72
C GLY A 28 -5.88 5.45 14.82
N LEU A 29 -6.45 5.09 13.68
CA LEU A 29 -7.74 4.43 13.61
C LEU A 29 -7.56 2.95 13.88
N PRO A 30 -8.51 2.34 14.61
CA PRO A 30 -8.56 0.90 14.71
C PRO A 30 -8.68 0.34 13.29
N ILE A 31 -7.63 -0.33 12.83
CA ILE A 31 -7.63 -1.00 11.52
C ILE A 31 -8.59 -2.19 11.59
N PHE A 32 -8.92 -2.68 12.80
CA PHE A 32 -9.84 -3.78 13.08
C PHE A 32 -10.51 -3.56 14.45
N SER A 33 -11.84 -3.60 14.51
CA SER A 33 -12.60 -3.39 15.76
C SER A 33 -13.15 -4.69 16.38
N GLY A 34 -12.66 -5.85 15.95
CA GLY A 34 -13.00 -7.15 16.56
C GLY A 34 -11.72 -7.93 16.83
N THR A 35 -11.44 -8.23 18.09
CA THR A 35 -10.24 -8.99 18.51
C THR A 35 -10.14 -10.33 17.79
N ALA A 36 -11.25 -11.06 17.65
CA ALA A 36 -11.29 -12.34 16.95
C ALA A 36 -10.91 -12.27 15.47
N TRP A 37 -11.17 -11.14 14.79
CA TRP A 37 -10.80 -10.96 13.38
C TRP A 37 -9.33 -10.61 13.20
N ALA A 38 -8.74 -9.93 14.18
CA ALA A 38 -7.32 -9.65 14.20
C ALA A 38 -6.53 -10.96 14.39
N ASP A 39 -6.94 -11.81 15.34
CA ASP A 39 -6.30 -13.10 15.60
C ASP A 39 -6.40 -14.02 14.37
N GLN A 40 -7.59 -14.17 13.80
CA GLN A 40 -7.78 -14.98 12.59
C GLN A 40 -6.97 -14.45 11.39
N LEU A 41 -6.88 -13.13 11.22
CA LEU A 41 -6.06 -12.54 10.16
C LEU A 41 -4.58 -12.86 10.36
N ASP A 42 -4.08 -12.79 11.59
CA ASP A 42 -2.69 -13.08 11.90
C ASP A 42 -2.37 -14.57 11.69
N ASP A 43 -3.27 -15.49 12.06
CA ASP A 43 -3.14 -16.92 11.77
C ASP A 43 -3.10 -17.20 10.25
N LEU A 44 -3.97 -16.54 9.49
CA LEU A 44 -4.02 -16.67 8.03
C LEU A 44 -2.78 -16.09 7.34
N ARG A 45 -2.19 -15.03 7.89
CA ARG A 45 -0.91 -14.49 7.42
C ARG A 45 0.24 -15.41 7.77
N ALA A 46 0.28 -15.92 9.01
CA ALA A 46 1.34 -16.79 9.51
C ALA A 46 1.38 -18.13 8.76
N SER A 47 0.22 -18.70 8.42
CA SER A 47 0.11 -19.89 7.57
C SER A 47 0.46 -19.64 6.09
N GLY A 48 0.54 -18.37 5.67
CA GLY A 48 0.78 -17.98 4.29
C GLY A 48 -0.44 -18.09 3.37
N ALA A 49 -1.62 -18.40 3.91
CA ALA A 49 -2.89 -18.42 3.17
C ALA A 49 -3.34 -17.01 2.75
N VAL A 50 -2.92 -15.98 3.47
CA VAL A 50 -3.16 -14.56 3.17
C VAL A 50 -1.85 -13.80 3.06
N GLY A 51 -1.75 -12.93 2.06
CA GLY A 51 -0.70 -11.92 1.95
C GLY A 51 -1.26 -10.50 1.97
N GLU A 52 -0.40 -9.54 2.32
CA GLU A 52 -0.69 -8.10 2.23
C GLU A 52 -0.07 -7.53 0.94
N ALA A 53 -0.61 -6.43 0.44
CA ALA A 53 -0.08 -5.80 -0.78
C ALA A 53 0.21 -4.31 -0.60
N PHE A 54 1.03 -3.80 -1.50
CA PHE A 54 1.44 -2.39 -1.57
C PHE A 54 0.29 -1.37 -1.57
N ASP A 55 -0.89 -1.79 -2.00
CA ASP A 55 -2.10 -0.95 -2.11
C ASP A 55 -2.95 -0.95 -0.83
N GLY A 56 -2.51 -1.65 0.22
CA GLY A 56 -3.21 -1.70 1.51
C GLY A 56 -4.37 -2.69 1.54
N PHE A 57 -4.52 -3.55 0.52
CA PHE A 57 -5.49 -4.65 0.51
C PHE A 57 -4.81 -6.00 0.68
N ALA A 58 -5.53 -6.96 1.26
CA ALA A 58 -5.06 -8.34 1.37
C ALA A 58 -5.29 -9.09 0.06
N ARG A 59 -4.51 -10.15 -0.18
CA ARG A 59 -4.71 -11.13 -1.25
C ARG A 59 -4.75 -12.52 -0.66
N ALA A 60 -5.71 -13.31 -1.13
CA ALA A 60 -5.75 -14.74 -0.84
C ALA A 60 -4.65 -15.42 -1.65
N ARG A 61 -3.81 -16.21 -0.98
CA ARG A 61 -2.79 -17.08 -1.59
C ARG A 61 -3.25 -18.54 -1.58
N ASP A 62 -4.16 -18.88 -0.69
CA ASP A 62 -4.89 -20.13 -0.67
C ASP A 62 -6.39 -19.89 -0.92
N SER A 63 -7.06 -20.81 -1.60
CA SER A 63 -8.49 -20.68 -1.93
C SER A 63 -9.37 -20.66 -0.69
N SER A 64 -8.97 -21.33 0.39
CA SER A 64 -9.69 -21.34 1.68
C SER A 64 -9.79 -19.94 2.31
N ALA A 65 -8.83 -19.06 2.02
CA ALA A 65 -8.81 -17.70 2.56
C ALA A 65 -9.62 -16.68 1.75
N LYS A 66 -10.17 -17.06 0.59
CA LYS A 66 -10.81 -16.12 -0.34
C LYS A 66 -11.97 -15.35 0.30
N ALA A 67 -12.90 -16.04 0.94
CA ALA A 67 -14.07 -15.40 1.56
C ALA A 67 -13.67 -14.42 2.67
N PHE A 68 -12.66 -14.79 3.46
CA PHE A 68 -12.12 -13.92 4.50
C PHE A 68 -11.49 -12.66 3.91
N VAL A 69 -10.65 -12.81 2.89
CA VAL A 69 -9.99 -11.69 2.20
C VAL A 69 -11.01 -10.75 1.54
N ASP A 70 -12.06 -11.29 0.93
CA ASP A 70 -13.12 -10.49 0.30
C ASP A 70 -13.82 -9.61 1.35
N ASN A 71 -14.22 -10.19 2.49
CA ASN A 71 -14.85 -9.45 3.60
C ASN A 71 -13.91 -8.40 4.20
N LEU A 72 -12.66 -8.81 4.50
CA LEU A 72 -11.62 -7.92 5.02
C LEU A 72 -11.42 -6.70 4.12
N ASN A 73 -11.33 -6.92 2.81
CA ASN A 73 -11.11 -5.86 1.85
C ASN A 73 -12.33 -4.95 1.68
N GLU A 74 -13.55 -5.46 1.85
CA GLU A 74 -14.77 -4.65 1.89
C GLU A 74 -14.75 -3.65 3.05
N GLN A 75 -14.36 -4.11 4.24
CA GLN A 75 -14.21 -3.23 5.41
C GLN A 75 -13.12 -2.18 5.20
N ARG A 76 -11.93 -2.59 4.73
CA ARG A 76 -10.84 -1.66 4.41
C ARG A 76 -11.28 -0.60 3.40
N ARG A 77 -12.00 -1.01 2.35
CA ARG A 77 -12.49 -0.09 1.32
C ARG A 77 -13.46 0.94 1.87
N THR A 78 -14.39 0.54 2.72
CA THR A 78 -15.31 1.47 3.40
C THR A 78 -14.55 2.55 4.16
N ILE A 79 -13.51 2.15 4.91
CA ILE A 79 -12.63 3.08 5.63
C ILE A 79 -11.86 3.98 4.66
N TYR A 80 -11.26 3.41 3.62
CA TYR A 80 -10.41 4.16 2.69
C TYR A 80 -11.22 5.17 1.89
N VAL A 81 -12.43 4.83 1.45
CA VAL A 81 -13.34 5.76 0.76
C VAL A 81 -13.72 6.93 1.65
N LYS A 82 -14.06 6.66 2.92
CA LYS A 82 -14.36 7.73 3.88
C LYS A 82 -13.16 8.66 4.05
N ARG A 83 -11.96 8.12 4.23
CA ARG A 83 -10.72 8.90 4.39
C ARG A 83 -10.34 9.68 3.16
N ALA A 84 -10.47 9.07 1.99
CA ALA A 84 -10.23 9.72 0.71
C ALA A 84 -11.12 10.95 0.54
N LYS A 85 -12.41 10.83 0.87
CA LYS A 85 -13.36 11.95 0.87
C LYS A 85 -12.99 13.03 1.90
N ASP A 86 -12.72 12.63 3.14
CA ASP A 86 -12.41 13.57 4.23
C ASP A 86 -11.15 14.40 3.94
N GLN A 87 -10.18 13.81 3.24
CA GLN A 87 -8.87 14.42 2.99
C GLN A 87 -8.68 14.92 1.56
N ASN A 88 -9.72 14.78 0.72
CA ASN A 88 -9.69 15.13 -0.70
C ASN A 88 -8.50 14.51 -1.46
N VAL A 89 -8.30 13.20 -1.28
CA VAL A 89 -7.26 12.38 -1.94
C VAL A 89 -7.89 11.14 -2.57
N SER A 90 -7.12 10.36 -3.34
CA SER A 90 -7.61 9.10 -3.89
C SER A 90 -7.62 7.97 -2.88
N VAL A 91 -8.50 6.99 -3.08
CA VAL A 91 -8.53 5.74 -2.30
C VAL A 91 -7.19 5.02 -2.35
N ASP A 92 -6.53 5.00 -3.52
CA ASP A 92 -5.22 4.37 -3.69
C ASP A 92 -4.13 5.05 -2.85
N GLN A 93 -4.18 6.38 -2.73
CA GLN A 93 -3.24 7.11 -1.88
C GLN A 93 -3.45 6.77 -0.41
N VAL A 94 -4.71 6.67 0.03
CA VAL A 94 -5.03 6.18 1.38
C VAL A 94 -4.53 4.75 1.58
N GLY A 95 -4.82 3.86 0.64
CA GLY A 95 -4.41 2.46 0.66
C GLY A 95 -2.90 2.29 0.83
N ARG A 96 -2.09 3.03 0.07
CA ARG A 96 -0.62 3.04 0.22
C ARG A 96 -0.15 3.46 1.60
N VAL A 97 -0.81 4.42 2.24
CA VAL A 97 -0.46 4.86 3.60
C VAL A 97 -0.84 3.79 4.63
N TYR A 98 -2.02 3.18 4.49
CA TYR A 98 -2.42 2.06 5.33
C TYR A 98 -1.54 0.83 5.12
N ALA A 99 -1.07 0.58 3.90
CA ALA A 99 -0.14 -0.52 3.60
C ALA A 99 1.11 -0.42 4.49
N ALA A 100 1.72 0.77 4.61
CA ALA A 100 2.88 0.97 5.48
C ALA A 100 2.58 0.62 6.95
N GLN A 101 1.39 0.96 7.46
CA GLN A 101 0.97 0.64 8.83
C GLN A 101 0.64 -0.84 9.02
N ILE A 102 -0.01 -1.46 8.04
CA ILE A 102 -0.35 -2.88 8.06
C ILE A 102 0.94 -3.68 8.06
N LEU A 103 1.89 -3.37 7.17
CA LEU A 103 3.16 -4.07 7.05
C LEU A 103 4.08 -3.88 8.26
N SER A 104 3.99 -2.75 8.96
CA SER A 104 4.76 -2.54 10.19
C SER A 104 4.25 -3.40 11.35
N LYS A 105 2.93 -3.67 11.39
CA LYS A 105 2.27 -4.48 12.43
C LYS A 105 2.13 -5.97 12.06
N ALA A 106 2.24 -6.32 10.78
CA ALA A 106 2.06 -7.68 10.33
C ALA A 106 3.07 -8.63 10.98
N PRO A 107 2.66 -9.85 11.38
CA PRO A 107 3.55 -10.83 11.99
C PRO A 107 4.66 -11.25 11.02
N LYS A 108 5.78 -11.74 11.58
CA LYS A 108 6.83 -12.40 10.78
C LYS A 108 6.24 -13.56 9.98
N GLY A 109 6.77 -13.80 8.78
CA GLY A 109 6.22 -14.82 7.88
C GLY A 109 5.07 -14.32 7.00
N THR A 110 4.56 -13.10 7.21
CA THR A 110 3.53 -12.51 6.33
C THR A 110 4.09 -12.34 4.92
N TRP A 111 3.33 -12.83 3.93
CA TRP A 111 3.64 -12.58 2.52
C TRP A 111 3.23 -11.17 2.09
N ILE A 112 4.09 -10.53 1.32
CA ILE A 112 3.94 -9.13 0.87
C ILE A 112 4.06 -9.08 -0.65
N LEU A 113 3.03 -8.58 -1.32
CA LEU A 113 3.02 -8.29 -2.75
C LEU A 113 3.51 -6.86 -2.98
N GLY A 114 4.67 -6.72 -3.61
CA GLY A 114 5.23 -5.43 -3.99
C GLY A 114 4.57 -4.82 -5.23
N GLU A 115 4.81 -3.53 -5.46
CA GLU A 115 4.35 -2.81 -6.68
C GLU A 115 4.88 -3.42 -7.98
N ASN A 116 6.04 -4.09 -7.90
CA ASN A 116 6.63 -4.84 -9.01
C ASN A 116 5.92 -6.18 -9.31
N GLY A 117 4.86 -6.52 -8.57
CA GLY A 117 4.14 -7.78 -8.70
C GLY A 117 4.83 -8.98 -8.04
N ASN A 118 5.97 -8.78 -7.37
CA ASN A 118 6.71 -9.85 -6.74
C ASN A 118 6.28 -10.06 -5.29
N TRP A 119 6.24 -11.32 -4.91
CA TRP A 119 5.99 -11.76 -3.54
C TRP A 119 7.29 -11.84 -2.75
N THR A 120 7.27 -11.30 -1.54
CA THR A 120 8.34 -11.41 -0.54
C THR A 120 7.75 -11.81 0.80
N GLN A 121 8.57 -12.29 1.73
CA GLN A 121 8.11 -12.70 3.06
C GLN A 121 8.82 -11.85 4.12
N LYS A 122 8.07 -11.36 5.11
CA LYS A 122 8.56 -10.51 6.21
C LYS A 122 9.37 -11.30 7.25
#